data_AF-A0A1F6R6Z0-F1
#
_entry.id   AF-A0A1F6R6Z0-F1
#
_cell.length_a   1.000
_cell.length_b   1.000
_cell.length_c   1.000
_cell.angle_alpha   90.00
_cell.angle_beta   90.00
_cell.angle_gamma   90.00
#
_symmetry.space_group_name_H-M   'P 1'
#
loop_
_entity.id
_entity.type
_entity.pdbx_description
1 polymer ?
#
loop_
_entity_poly.entity_id
_entity_poly.type
_entity_poly.pdbx_seq_one_letter_code
_entity_poly.pdbx_strand_id
1 'polypeptide(L)'
;MRYELFYLVAGSKEGEVAKIKEAVKKIVAEEGGVFEPKETTEKRRLAYKVSHETFGIYNALRFSLEDKDRFRVINKRINLYPEVLRFIISRADELPGLLSREERIEAGNQALRRERQAEAKKVLPEPKKVSKPSEKEDIDKKLEEILNI
;
A
#
# COMPACT_ATOMS: atom_id res chain seq x y z
N MET A 1 -7.11 18.84 8.46
CA MET A 1 -5.93 17.95 8.31
C MET A 1 -6.39 16.52 8.14
N ARG A 2 -5.61 15.69 7.42
CA ARG A 2 -5.96 14.29 7.20
C ARG A 2 -5.22 13.39 8.19
N TYR A 3 -5.95 12.48 8.81
CA TYR A 3 -5.44 11.53 9.78
C TYR A 3 -5.79 10.11 9.36
N GLU A 4 -4.96 9.16 9.80
CA GLU A 4 -5.22 7.74 9.71
C GLU A 4 -5.36 7.18 11.13
N LEU A 5 -6.51 6.57 11.41
CA LEU A 5 -6.75 5.79 12.61
C LEU A 5 -6.49 4.32 12.29
N PHE A 6 -5.47 3.78 12.93
CA PHE A 6 -5.14 2.37 12.85
C PHE A 6 -5.36 1.73 14.22
N TYR A 7 -6.16 0.67 14.28
CA TYR A 7 -6.53 0.04 15.54
C TYR A 7 -6.65 -1.47 15.45
N LEU A 8 -6.50 -2.10 16.61
CA LEU A 8 -6.51 -3.55 16.79
C LEU A 8 -7.74 -3.95 17.59
N VAL A 9 -8.52 -4.88 17.03
CA VAL A 9 -9.63 -5.55 17.70
C VAL A 9 -9.20 -6.96 18.12
N ALA A 10 -9.68 -7.40 19.28
CA ALA A 10 -9.44 -8.75 19.80
C ALA A 10 -9.92 -9.82 18.82
N GLY A 11 -9.14 -10.89 18.69
CA GLY A 11 -9.49 -12.01 17.83
C GLY A 11 -10.81 -12.68 18.21
N SER A 12 -11.05 -12.85 19.51
CA SER A 12 -12.32 -13.38 20.05
C SER A 12 -13.57 -12.62 19.61
N LYS A 13 -13.44 -11.35 19.17
CA LYS A 13 -14.56 -10.48 18.78
C LYS A 13 -14.73 -10.33 17.27
N GLU A 14 -14.27 -11.32 16.51
CA GLU A 14 -14.36 -11.32 15.04
C GLU A 14 -15.80 -11.08 14.51
N GLY A 15 -16.81 -11.67 15.15
CA GLY A 15 -18.21 -11.47 14.77
C GLY A 15 -18.76 -10.06 15.04
N GLU A 16 -18.09 -9.27 15.89
CA GLU A 16 -18.54 -7.94 16.31
C GLU A 16 -17.79 -6.80 15.61
N VAL A 17 -16.82 -7.11 14.73
CA VAL A 17 -15.93 -6.10 14.11
C VAL A 17 -16.72 -5.01 13.38
N ALA A 18 -17.81 -5.35 12.69
CA ALA A 18 -18.64 -4.36 11.99
C ALA A 18 -19.26 -3.35 12.98
N LYS A 19 -19.84 -3.85 14.07
CA LYS A 19 -20.43 -3.03 15.13
C LYS A 19 -19.37 -2.17 15.84
N ILE A 20 -18.21 -2.76 16.14
CA ILE A 20 -17.08 -2.04 16.75
C ILE A 20 -16.60 -0.92 15.83
N LYS A 21 -16.51 -1.20 14.52
CA LYS A 21 -16.13 -0.21 13.51
C LYS A 21 -17.13 0.94 13.43
N GLU A 22 -18.43 0.67 13.44
CA GLU A 22 -19.46 1.71 13.46
C GLU A 22 -19.37 2.58 14.73
N ALA A 23 -19.17 1.96 15.89
CA ALA A 23 -18.98 2.69 17.14
C ALA A 23 -17.74 3.59 17.10
N VAL A 24 -16.61 3.10 16.58
CA VAL A 24 -15.39 3.90 16.39
C VAL A 24 -15.63 5.06 15.41
N LYS A 25 -16.31 4.81 14.29
CA LYS A 25 -16.68 5.86 13.33
C LYS A 25 -17.56 6.92 13.99
N LYS A 26 -18.53 6.51 14.82
CA LYS A 26 -19.40 7.41 15.54
C LYS A 26 -18.63 8.32 16.52
N ILE A 27 -17.68 7.77 17.28
CA ILE A 27 -16.83 8.55 18.20
C ILE A 27 -16.10 9.67 17.46
N VAL A 28 -15.53 9.38 16.29
CA VAL A 28 -14.79 10.37 15.49
C VAL A 28 -15.74 11.37 14.83
N ALA A 29 -16.89 10.92 14.32
CA ALA A 29 -17.88 11.77 13.68
C ALA A 29 -18.54 12.77 14.65
N GLU A 30 -18.81 12.35 15.88
CA GLU A 30 -19.36 13.23 16.94
C GLU A 30 -18.43 14.41 17.27
N GLU A 31 -17.13 14.25 17.05
CA GLU A 31 -16.13 15.31 17.27
C GLU A 31 -15.76 16.06 15.97
N GLY A 32 -16.56 15.89 14.90
CA GLY A 32 -16.41 16.61 13.63
C GLY A 32 -15.47 15.97 12.61
N GLY A 33 -15.10 14.69 12.79
CA GLY A 33 -14.29 13.96 11.83
C GLY A 33 -15.10 13.40 10.65
N VAL A 34 -14.61 13.57 9.42
CA VAL A 34 -15.25 13.06 8.19
C VAL A 34 -14.41 11.94 7.60
N PHE A 35 -14.98 10.74 7.49
CA PHE A 35 -14.26 9.57 6.98
C PHE A 35 -14.15 9.54 5.46
N GLU A 36 -13.03 9.00 4.98
CA GLU A 36 -12.87 8.60 3.60
C GLU A 36 -13.55 7.25 3.33
N PRO A 37 -13.98 6.98 2.09
CA PRO A 37 -14.69 5.74 1.76
C PRO A 37 -13.78 4.52 1.81
N LYS A 38 -12.47 4.69 1.60
CA LYS A 38 -11.53 3.58 1.58
C LYS A 38 -11.16 3.17 3.01
N GLU A 39 -11.33 1.89 3.30
CA GLU A 39 -10.96 1.29 4.58
C GLU A 39 -10.20 -0.02 4.35
N THR A 40 -9.45 -0.46 5.36
CA THR A 40 -8.78 -1.76 5.32
C THR A 40 -9.04 -2.53 6.60
N THR A 41 -9.45 -3.78 6.46
CA THR A 41 -9.59 -4.73 7.56
C THR A 41 -8.76 -5.96 7.25
N GLU A 42 -7.88 -6.35 8.18
CA GLU A 42 -6.96 -7.47 7.97
C GLU A 42 -6.83 -8.31 9.25
N LYS A 43 -7.14 -9.59 9.15
CA LYS A 43 -6.92 -10.56 10.23
C LYS A 43 -5.49 -11.07 10.19
N ARG A 44 -4.76 -10.93 11.30
CA ARG A 44 -3.36 -11.37 11.39
C ARG A 44 -3.06 -12.01 12.75
N ARG A 45 -2.12 -12.95 12.75
CA ARG A 45 -1.53 -13.49 13.97
C ARG A 45 -0.63 -12.44 14.60
N LEU A 46 -0.71 -12.28 15.92
CA LEU A 46 0.13 -11.36 16.66
C LEU A 46 1.49 -12.01 16.94
N ALA A 47 2.56 -11.21 16.93
CA ALA A 47 3.91 -11.69 17.24
C ALA A 47 4.03 -12.14 18.71
N TYR A 48 3.24 -11.54 19.59
CA TYR A 48 3.11 -11.89 21.00
C TYR A 48 1.67 -11.70 21.46
N LYS A 49 1.32 -12.28 22.61
CA LYS A 49 -0.04 -12.16 23.15
C LYS A 49 -0.34 -10.72 23.58
N VAL A 50 -1.44 -10.17 23.10
CA VAL A 50 -1.97 -8.87 23.56
C VAL A 50 -3.30 -9.15 24.24
N SER A 51 -3.42 -8.83 25.53
CA SER A 51 -4.64 -9.11 26.31
C SER A 51 -5.11 -10.57 26.18
N HIS A 52 -4.16 -11.52 26.23
CA HIS A 52 -4.37 -12.97 26.08
C HIS A 52 -4.74 -13.46 24.67
N GLU A 53 -4.90 -12.57 23.70
CA GLU A 53 -5.19 -12.92 22.31
C GLU A 53 -3.91 -13.24 21.53
N THR A 54 -3.95 -14.29 20.69
CA THR A 54 -2.84 -14.67 19.78
C THR A 54 -3.06 -14.21 18.34
N PHE A 55 -4.29 -13.80 18.02
CA PHE A 55 -4.69 -13.25 16.73
C PHE A 55 -5.51 -11.99 16.95
N GLY A 56 -5.55 -11.12 15.95
CA GLY A 56 -6.33 -9.90 16.03
C GLY A 56 -6.66 -9.36 14.66
N ILE A 57 -7.55 -8.38 14.65
CA ILE A 57 -8.12 -7.81 13.44
C ILE A 57 -7.72 -6.35 13.38
N TYR A 58 -6.82 -6.05 12.46
CA TYR A 58 -6.33 -4.71 12.21
C TYR A 58 -7.32 -3.97 11.32
N ASN A 59 -7.64 -2.74 11.72
CA ASN A 59 -8.52 -1.86 10.97
C ASN A 59 -7.80 -0.54 10.74
N ALA A 60 -7.87 -0.04 9.52
CA ALA A 60 -7.31 1.24 9.11
C ALA A 60 -8.39 2.08 8.44
N LEU A 61 -8.58 3.30 8.95
CA LEU A 61 -9.57 4.27 8.49
C LEU A 61 -8.91 5.62 8.34
N ARG A 62 -9.24 6.36 7.28
CA ARG A 62 -8.81 7.75 7.12
C ARG A 62 -9.95 8.70 7.38
N PHE A 63 -9.65 9.82 8.03
CA PHE A 63 -10.60 10.88 8.25
C PHE A 63 -9.94 12.25 8.16
N SER A 64 -10.70 13.26 7.77
CA SER A 64 -10.33 14.66 7.90
C SER A 64 -10.90 15.23 9.19
N LEU A 65 -10.14 16.12 9.82
CA LEU A 65 -10.56 16.87 11.00
C LEU A 65 -10.15 18.34 10.81
N GLU A 66 -11.11 19.24 10.96
CA GLU A 66 -10.91 20.69 10.82
C GLU A 66 -10.37 21.31 12.12
N ASP A 67 -11.06 21.04 13.23
CA ASP A 67 -10.71 21.52 14.56
C ASP A 67 -9.69 20.58 15.25
N LYS A 68 -8.46 21.07 15.42
CA LYS A 68 -7.38 20.29 16.05
C LYS A 68 -7.58 20.07 17.55
N ASP A 69 -8.33 20.92 18.24
CA ASP A 69 -8.52 20.80 19.68
C ASP A 69 -9.38 19.58 20.03
N ARG A 70 -10.27 19.18 19.10
CA ARG A 70 -11.08 17.97 19.19
C ARG A 70 -10.27 16.68 19.14
N PHE A 71 -9.05 16.71 18.60
CA PHE A 71 -8.18 15.54 18.53
C PHE A 71 -7.93 14.90 19.91
N ARG A 72 -7.73 15.72 20.95
CA ARG A 72 -7.49 15.22 22.31
C ARG A 72 -8.71 14.48 22.86
N VAL A 73 -9.91 14.93 22.52
CA VAL A 73 -11.18 14.31 22.91
C VAL A 73 -11.33 12.96 22.21
N ILE A 74 -11.13 12.92 20.89
CA ILE A 74 -11.17 11.68 20.10
C ILE A 74 -10.20 10.65 20.66
N ASN A 75 -8.95 11.04 20.89
CA ASN A 75 -7.90 10.17 21.42
C ASN A 75 -8.31 9.59 22.79
N LYS A 76 -8.79 10.44 23.71
CA LYS A 76 -9.28 10.01 25.02
C LYS A 76 -10.47 9.04 24.91
N ARG A 77 -11.44 9.31 24.03
CA ARG A 77 -12.64 8.47 23.86
C ARG A 77 -12.30 7.11 23.26
N ILE A 78 -11.42 7.04 22.27
CA ILE A 78 -10.95 5.77 21.70
C ILE A 78 -10.16 4.97 22.74
N ASN A 79 -9.30 5.64 23.52
CA ASN A 79 -8.54 4.98 24.58
C ASN A 79 -9.41 4.38 25.69
N LEU A 80 -10.58 4.97 25.96
CA LEU A 80 -11.55 4.46 26.93
C LEU A 80 -12.49 3.40 26.35
N TYR A 81 -12.40 3.11 25.05
CA TYR A 81 -13.28 2.16 24.39
C TYR A 81 -12.71 0.73 24.51
N PRO A 82 -13.28 -0.16 25.34
CA PRO A 82 -12.66 -1.43 25.72
C PRO A 82 -12.56 -2.45 24.58
N GLU A 83 -13.31 -2.24 23.51
CA GLU A 83 -13.32 -3.09 22.32
C GLU A 83 -12.07 -2.90 21.44
N VAL A 84 -11.33 -1.81 21.67
CA VAL A 84 -10.08 -1.50 20.97
C VAL A 84 -8.91 -1.83 21.87
N LEU A 85 -8.13 -2.85 21.50
CA LEU A 85 -6.97 -3.29 22.29
C LEU A 85 -5.82 -2.29 22.23
N ARG A 86 -5.56 -1.76 21.03
CA ARG A 86 -4.52 -0.76 20.75
C ARG A 86 -4.95 0.08 19.58
N PHE A 87 -4.51 1.33 19.56
CA PHE A 87 -4.70 2.22 18.42
C PHE A 87 -3.52 3.17 18.28
N ILE A 88 -3.38 3.71 17.08
CA ILE A 88 -2.48 4.82 16.76
C ILE A 88 -3.21 5.74 15.80
N ILE A 89 -3.06 7.05 16.01
CA ILE A 89 -3.54 8.06 15.07
C ILE A 89 -2.33 8.79 14.52
N SER A 90 -2.17 8.73 13.20
CA SER A 90 -1.05 9.33 12.49
C SER A 90 -1.56 10.39 11.52
N ARG A 91 -0.73 11.37 11.18
CA ARG A 91 -1.02 12.25 10.04
C ARG A 91 -0.92 11.44 8.75
N ALA A 92 -1.91 11.57 7.88
CA ALA A 92 -1.99 10.79 6.66
C ALA A 92 -1.32 11.47 5.45
N ASP A 93 -0.81 12.70 5.61
CA ASP A 93 -0.21 13.48 4.52
C ASP A 93 1.03 12.78 3.90
N GLU A 94 1.76 12.01 4.71
CA GLU A 94 2.97 11.28 4.29
C GLU A 94 2.73 9.77 4.12
N LEU A 95 1.51 9.28 4.34
CA LEU A 95 1.20 7.85 4.29
C LEU A 95 0.72 7.42 2.89
N PRO A 96 1.22 6.30 2.35
CA PRO A 96 0.71 5.75 1.09
C PRO A 96 -0.77 5.43 1.22
N GLY A 97 -1.55 5.50 0.14
CA GLY A 97 -2.99 5.22 0.15
C GLY A 97 -3.34 3.92 0.91
N LEU A 98 -4.52 3.88 1.55
CA LEU A 98 -5.01 2.62 2.08
C LEU A 98 -5.14 1.64 0.92
N LEU A 99 -4.51 0.47 1.06
CA LEU A 99 -4.57 -0.61 0.09
C LEU A 99 -5.15 -1.84 0.75
N SER A 100 -6.05 -2.53 0.05
CA SER A 100 -6.52 -3.85 0.44
C SER A 100 -5.36 -4.85 0.42
N ARG A 101 -5.57 -6.00 1.05
CA ARG A 101 -4.56 -7.06 1.10
C ARG A 101 -4.20 -7.54 -0.32
N GLU A 102 -5.20 -7.68 -1.18
CA GLU A 102 -5.06 -8.10 -2.57
C GLU A 102 -4.27 -7.06 -3.38
N GLU A 103 -4.61 -5.77 -3.23
CA GLU A 103 -3.90 -4.66 -3.87
C GLU A 103 -2.42 -4.63 -3.44
N ARG A 104 -2.12 -4.90 -2.17
CA ARG A 104 -0.74 -4.96 -1.67
C ARG A 104 0.03 -6.16 -2.24
N ILE A 105 -0.61 -7.33 -2.32
CA ILE A 105 0.01 -8.54 -2.88
C ILE A 105 0.31 -8.34 -4.36
N GLU A 106 -0.63 -7.78 -5.12
CA GLU A 106 -0.46 -7.49 -6.54
C GLU A 106 0.65 -6.47 -6.77
N ALA A 107 0.67 -5.37 -6.00
CA ALA A 107 1.73 -4.37 -6.07
C ALA A 107 3.12 -4.99 -5.77
N GLY A 108 3.21 -5.87 -4.77
CA GLY A 108 4.45 -6.60 -4.45
C GLY A 108 4.91 -7.52 -5.57
N ASN A 109 4.00 -8.28 -6.17
CA ASN A 109 4.30 -9.17 -7.29
C ASN A 109 4.77 -8.38 -8.53
N GLN A 110 4.16 -7.24 -8.80
CA GLN A 110 4.55 -6.36 -9.91
C GLN A 110 5.93 -5.73 -9.68
N ALA A 111 6.25 -5.33 -8.45
CA ALA A 111 7.58 -4.83 -8.09
C ALA A 111 8.66 -5.91 -8.30
N LEU A 112 8.44 -7.11 -7.78
CA LEU A 112 9.36 -8.25 -7.96
C LEU A 112 9.57 -8.62 -9.43
N ARG A 113 8.50 -8.54 -10.26
CA ARG A 113 8.61 -8.76 -11.71
C ARG A 113 9.47 -7.68 -12.38
N ARG A 114 9.31 -6.42 -11.99
CA ARG A 114 10.12 -5.30 -12.52
C ARG A 114 11.58 -5.42 -12.12
N GLU A 115 11.87 -5.79 -10.88
CA GLU A 115 13.23 -6.04 -10.40
C GLU A 115 13.91 -7.18 -11.18
N ARG A 116 13.24 -8.33 -11.34
CA ARG A 116 13.76 -9.44 -12.15
C ARG A 116 14.00 -9.06 -13.60
N GLN A 117 13.14 -8.24 -14.21
CA GLN A 117 13.33 -7.76 -15.58
C GLN A 117 14.49 -6.76 -15.68
N ALA A 118 14.70 -5.92 -14.67
CA ALA A 118 15.83 -5.00 -14.61
C ALA A 118 17.17 -5.72 -14.38
N GLU A 119 17.18 -6.77 -13.54
CA GLU A 119 18.34 -7.64 -13.34
C GLU A 119 18.67 -8.44 -14.61
N ALA A 120 17.67 -9.03 -15.27
CA ALA A 120 17.88 -9.74 -16.54
C ALA A 120 18.47 -8.83 -17.64
N LYS A 121 18.09 -7.54 -17.68
CA LYS A 121 18.68 -6.55 -18.59
C LYS A 121 20.10 -6.13 -18.22
N LYS A 122 20.51 -6.23 -16.95
CA LYS A 122 21.88 -5.95 -16.49
C LYS A 122 22.85 -7.12 -16.71
N VAL A 123 22.34 -8.36 -16.74
CA VAL A 123 23.15 -9.58 -16.90
C VAL A 123 23.38 -9.92 -18.39
N LEU A 124 22.57 -9.41 -19.31
CA LEU A 124 22.96 -9.38 -20.73
C LEU A 124 24.04 -8.29 -20.91
N PRO A 125 25.24 -8.61 -21.43
CA PRO A 125 26.17 -7.57 -21.81
C PRO A 125 25.49 -6.69 -22.85
N GLU A 126 25.58 -5.36 -22.68
CA GLU A 126 25.21 -4.42 -23.74
C GLU A 126 25.90 -4.89 -25.03
N PRO A 127 25.18 -5.03 -26.16
CA PRO A 127 25.85 -5.27 -27.41
C PRO A 127 26.82 -4.11 -27.60
N LYS A 128 28.13 -4.40 -27.52
CA LYS A 128 29.19 -3.44 -27.80
C LYS A 128 28.77 -2.71 -29.08
N LYS A 129 28.47 -1.42 -28.98
CA LYS A 129 28.38 -0.54 -30.14
C LYS A 129 29.75 -0.52 -30.78
N VAL A 130 30.00 -1.48 -31.67
CA VAL A 130 31.12 -1.40 -32.61
C VAL A 130 30.75 -0.31 -33.59
N SER A 131 31.50 0.78 -33.48
CA SER A 131 31.46 1.92 -34.37
C SER A 131 32.09 1.60 -35.73
N LYS A 132 31.26 1.75 -36.79
CA LYS A 132 31.56 2.15 -38.19
C LYS A 132 32.32 1.18 -39.13
N PRO A 133 32.22 1.33 -40.48
CA PRO A 133 31.19 1.97 -41.32
C PRO A 133 30.75 1.12 -42.55
N SER A 134 29.71 1.57 -43.25
CA SER A 134 29.44 1.40 -44.71
C SER A 134 30.14 0.26 -45.47
N GLU A 135 29.46 -0.86 -45.73
CA GLU A 135 29.91 -1.82 -46.75
C GLU A 135 28.77 -2.66 -47.37
N LYS A 136 27.51 -2.26 -47.16
CA LYS A 136 26.36 -2.95 -47.78
C LYS A 136 25.89 -2.30 -49.08
N GLU A 137 26.16 -1.01 -49.29
CA GLU A 137 25.78 -0.33 -50.53
C GLU A 137 26.78 -0.56 -51.70
N ASP A 138 28.04 -0.95 -51.41
CA ASP A 138 29.05 -1.23 -52.43
C ASP A 138 28.98 -2.67 -52.99
N ILE A 139 28.33 -3.59 -52.27
CA ILE A 139 28.16 -4.98 -52.72
C ILE A 139 27.01 -5.07 -53.74
N ASP A 140 25.92 -4.32 -53.52
CA ASP A 140 24.76 -4.33 -54.41
C ASP A 140 25.07 -3.67 -55.77
N LYS A 141 25.89 -2.60 -55.80
CA LYS A 141 26.36 -1.99 -57.06
C LYS A 141 27.29 -2.90 -57.86
N LYS A 142 28.13 -3.71 -57.19
CA LYS A 142 29.01 -4.68 -57.86
C LYS A 142 28.25 -5.87 -58.44
N LEU A 143 27.11 -6.23 -57.86
CA LEU A 143 26.24 -7.30 -58.38
C LEU A 143 25.45 -6.83 -59.62
N GLU A 144 25.03 -5.57 -59.68
CA GLU A 144 24.36 -5.01 -60.87
C GLU A 144 25.31 -4.83 -62.07
N GLU A 145 26.60 -4.58 -61.84
CA GLU A 145 27.59 -4.47 -62.93
C GLU A 145 27.99 -5.84 -63.51
N ILE A 146 27.90 -6.92 -62.73
CA ILE A 146 28.22 -8.30 -63.16
C ILE A 146 27.05 -8.94 -63.92
N LEU A 147 25.80 -8.53 -63.68
CA LEU A 147 24.61 -9.09 -64.34
C LEU A 147 24.17 -8.34 -65.60
N ASN A 148 24.90 -7.32 -66.05
CA ASN A 148 24.65 -6.64 -67.33
C ASN A 148 25.47 -7.24 -68.48
N ILE A 149 25.29 -8.53 -68.74
CA ILE A 149 25.47 -9.21 -70.05
C ILE A 149 24.31 -10.17 -70.26
#